data_AF-A0A821YE75-F1
#
_entry.id   AF-A0A821YE75-F1
#
_cell.length_a   1.000
_cell.length_b   1.000
_cell.length_c   1.000
_cell.angle_alpha   90.00
_cell.angle_beta   90.00
_cell.angle_gamma   90.00
#
_symmetry.space_group_name_H-M   'P 1'
#
loop_
_entity.id
_entity.type
_entity.pdbx_description
1 polymer ?
#
loop_
_entity_poly.entity_id
_entity_poly.type
_entity_poly.pdbx_seq_one_letter_code
_entity_poly.pdbx_strand_id
1 'polypeptide(L)'
;MTETSTEQIALEVLSAQAPGAFLVRGSTTQAECLALSLRVPRDFAAHGIAHYLILRTPKGYKIKGFTKEFGSLAALVTHHSVMPELLPVPLRLPRAPPRPRADLEPLERLAPPPSPHPTPPAPPVRCANIL
;
A
#
# COMPACT_ATOMS: atom_id res chain seq x y z
N MET A 1 -18.51 6.13 10.38
CA MET A 1 -17.50 5.29 9.70
C MET A 1 -16.35 5.18 10.67
N THR A 2 -16.03 3.98 11.14
CA THR A 2 -15.03 3.76 12.19
C THR A 2 -13.67 4.26 11.71
N GLU A 3 -13.16 5.31 12.37
CA GLU A 3 -11.79 5.76 12.19
C GLU A 3 -10.88 4.72 12.85
N THR A 4 -10.61 3.64 12.13
CA THR A 4 -9.70 2.59 12.60
C THR A 4 -8.33 3.23 12.72
N SER A 5 -7.88 3.44 13.96
CA SER A 5 -6.59 4.08 14.24
C SER A 5 -5.47 3.35 13.49
N THR A 6 -4.52 4.09 12.93
CA THR A 6 -3.39 3.53 12.15
C THR A 6 -2.59 2.49 12.94
N GLU A 7 -2.69 2.52 14.27
CA GLU A 7 -2.17 1.52 15.20
C GLU A 7 -2.81 0.14 15.04
N GLN A 8 -4.13 0.09 15.01
CA GLN A 8 -4.86 -1.16 14.85
C GLN A 8 -4.53 -1.80 13.50
N ILE A 9 -4.48 -1.00 12.44
CA ILE A 9 -4.12 -1.47 11.10
C ILE A 9 -2.71 -2.08 11.13
N ALA A 10 -1.75 -1.42 11.79
CA ALA A 10 -0.41 -1.95 11.91
C ALA A 10 -0.38 -3.27 12.70
N LEU A 11 -1.15 -3.37 13.78
CA LEU A 11 -1.26 -4.59 14.58
C LEU A 11 -1.84 -5.74 13.76
N GLU A 12 -2.94 -5.53 13.04
CA GLU A 12 -3.54 -6.55 12.17
C GLU A 12 -2.59 -7.00 11.07
N VAL A 13 -1.99 -6.05 10.34
CA VAL A 13 -1.09 -6.36 9.22
C VAL A 13 0.16 -7.09 9.71
N LEU A 14 0.76 -6.64 10.81
CA LEU A 14 1.99 -7.26 11.34
C LEU A 14 1.72 -8.55 12.11
N SER A 15 0.50 -8.78 12.60
CA SER A 15 0.14 -10.00 13.33
C SER A 15 0.35 -11.25 12.46
N ALA A 16 0.00 -11.16 11.18
CA ALA A 16 0.17 -12.23 10.18
C ALA A 16 1.60 -12.34 9.62
N GLN A 17 2.51 -11.43 9.97
CA GLN A 17 3.85 -11.34 9.39
C GLN A 17 4.93 -11.93 10.32
N ALA A 18 6.07 -12.26 9.72
CA ALA A 18 7.25 -12.76 10.42
C ALA A 18 7.94 -11.68 11.27
N PRO A 19 8.67 -12.05 12.34
CA PRO A 19 9.49 -11.11 13.11
C PRO A 19 10.49 -10.38 12.20
N GLY A 20 10.66 -9.08 12.47
CA GLY A 20 11.40 -8.13 11.66
C GLY A 20 10.55 -7.39 10.61
N ALA A 21 9.32 -7.84 10.31
CA ALA A 21 8.41 -7.07 9.47
C ALA A 21 8.07 -5.71 10.12
N PHE A 22 8.01 -4.64 9.34
CA PHE A 22 7.74 -3.31 9.86
C PHE A 22 6.76 -2.53 8.98
N LEU A 23 6.15 -1.49 9.57
CA LEU A 23 5.22 -0.59 8.91
C LEU A 23 5.44 0.84 9.41
N VAL A 24 5.57 1.79 8.48
CA VAL A 24 5.65 3.23 8.78
C VAL A 24 4.27 3.83 8.54
N ARG A 25 3.75 4.57 9.53
CA ARG A 25 2.46 5.25 9.48
C ARG A 25 2.60 6.70 9.91
N GLY A 26 1.72 7.56 9.39
CA GLY A 26 1.59 8.93 9.90
C GLY A 26 1.05 8.91 11.33
N SER A 27 1.61 9.76 12.20
CA SER A 27 1.06 9.94 13.54
C SER A 27 -0.21 10.80 13.44
N THR A 28 -1.34 10.30 13.93
CA THR A 28 -2.60 11.05 14.03
C THR A 28 -2.55 12.11 15.14
N THR A 29 -1.70 11.92 16.15
CA THR A 29 -1.55 12.85 17.28
C THR A 29 -0.49 13.93 17.06
N GLN A 30 0.44 13.74 16.12
CA GLN A 30 1.47 14.72 15.82
C GLN A 30 1.73 14.77 14.30
N ALA A 31 1.20 15.80 13.63
CA ALA A 31 1.23 15.94 12.17
C ALA A 31 2.64 15.88 11.54
N GLU A 32 3.70 16.16 12.31
CA GLU A 32 5.09 16.12 11.85
C GLU A 32 5.89 14.88 12.27
N CYS A 33 5.27 13.95 13.00
CA CYS A 33 5.94 12.72 13.43
C CYS A 33 5.41 11.51 12.67
N LEU A 34 6.32 10.59 12.39
CA LEU A 34 5.99 9.29 11.84
C LEU A 34 6.06 8.25 12.95
N ALA A 35 5.27 7.20 12.85
CA ALA A 35 5.34 6.06 13.77
C ALA A 35 5.76 4.81 12.99
N LEU A 36 6.70 4.06 13.56
CA LEU A 36 7.19 2.79 13.03
C LEU A 36 6.69 1.68 13.94
N SER A 37 5.88 0.79 13.40
CA SER A 37 5.48 -0.45 14.07
C SER A 37 6.36 -1.59 13.57
N LEU A 38 7.04 -2.29 14.47
CA LEU A 38 7.94 -3.41 14.16
C LEU A 38 7.43 -4.69 14.82
N ARG A 39 7.34 -5.77 14.06
CA ARG A 39 7.10 -7.12 14.57
C ARG A 39 8.36 -7.63 15.26
N VAL A 40 8.26 -7.87 16.56
CA VAL A 40 9.35 -8.38 17.38
C VAL A 40 8.97 -9.74 17.97
N PRO A 41 9.94 -10.58 18.39
CA PRO A 41 9.65 -11.78 19.14
C PRO A 41 8.82 -11.47 20.39
N ARG A 42 7.94 -12.39 20.79
CA ARG A 42 7.10 -12.23 22.00
C ARG A 42 7.91 -12.09 23.29
N ASP A 43 9.16 -12.52 23.29
CA ASP A 43 10.14 -12.25 24.34
C ASP A 43 10.35 -10.76 24.63
N PHE A 44 10.26 -9.92 23.60
CA PHE A 44 10.56 -8.49 23.73
C PHE A 44 9.33 -7.62 24.00
N ALA A 45 8.17 -8.00 23.46
CA ALA A 45 6.92 -7.28 23.64
C ALA A 45 5.76 -8.25 23.82
N ALA A 46 4.86 -7.96 24.76
CA ALA A 46 3.71 -8.82 25.08
C ALA A 46 2.81 -9.11 23.85
N HIS A 47 2.60 -8.11 22.99
CA HIS A 47 1.85 -8.27 21.73
C HIS A 47 2.74 -8.71 20.55
N GLY A 48 4.05 -8.86 20.76
CA GLY A 48 5.04 -9.11 19.72
C GLY A 48 5.18 -7.95 18.73
N ILE A 49 4.76 -6.74 19.10
CA ILE A 49 4.92 -5.54 18.26
C ILE A 49 5.47 -4.41 19.12
N ALA A 50 6.55 -3.80 18.62
CA ALA A 50 7.15 -2.62 19.20
C ALA A 50 6.76 -1.39 18.37
N HIS A 51 6.45 -0.28 19.04
CA HIS A 51 6.10 0.99 18.40
C HIS A 51 7.19 2.01 18.68
N TYR A 52 7.72 2.60 17.62
CA TYR A 52 8.77 3.62 17.67
C TYR A 52 8.27 4.90 17.04
N LEU A 53 8.70 6.05 17.58
CA LEU A 53 8.40 7.35 16.98
C LEU A 53 9.58 7.79 16.11
N ILE A 54 9.34 8.10 14.85
CA ILE A 54 10.31 8.72 13.96
C ILE A 54 10.07 10.23 13.99
N LEU A 55 11.08 10.95 14.46
CA LEU A 55 11.13 12.40 14.51
C LEU A 55 11.75 12.91 13.22
N ARG A 56 11.08 13.89 12.60
CA ARG A 56 11.63 14.63 11.46
C ARG A 56 12.54 15.72 11.99
N THR A 57 13.76 15.79 11.48
CA THR A 57 14.76 16.82 11.83
C THR A 57 15.14 17.57 10.55
N PRO A 58 15.68 18.80 10.66
CA PRO A 58 16.09 19.57 9.47
C PRO A 58 17.20 18.87 8.67
N LYS A 59 17.95 17.96 9.30
CA LYS A 59 19.01 17.15 8.69
C LYS A 59 18.50 15.81 8.13
N GLY A 60 17.28 15.39 8.51
CA GLY A 60 16.70 14.13 8.06
C GLY A 60 15.67 13.53 9.01
N TYR A 61 15.90 12.29 9.42
CA TYR A 61 14.98 11.47 10.21
C TYR A 61 15.73 10.66 11.25
N LYS A 62 15.17 10.56 12.46
CA LYS A 62 15.70 9.72 13.53
C LYS A 62 14.59 9.06 14.32
N ILE A 63 14.86 7.89 14.88
CA ILE A 63 13.95 7.25 15.83
C ILE A 63 14.16 7.85 17.22
N LYS A 64 13.09 8.14 17.94
CA LYS A 64 13.11 8.61 19.33
C LYS A 64 13.79 7.56 20.21
N GLY A 65 14.90 7.95 20.83
CA GLY A 65 15.75 7.05 21.63
C GLY A 65 16.98 6.51 20.87
N PHE A 66 17.06 6.72 19.55
CA PHE A 66 18.23 6.37 18.76
C PHE A 66 19.17 7.57 18.63
N THR A 67 20.47 7.30 18.57
CA THR A 67 21.51 8.33 18.44
C THR A 67 21.87 8.64 16.99
N LYS A 68 21.59 7.72 16.06
CA LYS A 68 21.83 7.92 14.63
C LYS A 68 20.72 8.71 13.96
N GLU A 69 21.13 9.59 13.06
CA GLU A 69 20.25 10.39 12.21
C GLU A 69 20.55 10.07 10.75
N PHE A 70 19.50 9.96 9.94
CA PHE A 70 19.58 9.53 8.55
C PHE A 70 18.97 10.58 7.64
N GLY A 71 19.59 10.86 6.50
CA GLY A 71 19.06 11.82 5.53
C GLY A 71 17.72 11.42 4.89
N SER A 72 17.30 10.15 5.02
CA SER A 72 16.05 9.65 4.47
C SER A 72 15.53 8.45 5.25
N LEU A 73 14.19 8.27 5.28
CA LEU A 73 13.54 7.10 5.87
C LEU A 73 14.07 5.78 5.29
N ALA A 74 14.29 5.72 3.97
CA ALA A 74 14.82 4.52 3.33
C ALA A 74 16.22 4.17 3.85
N ALA A 75 17.09 5.16 4.06
CA ALA A 75 18.44 4.95 4.59
C ALA A 75 18.40 4.44 6.03
N LEU A 76 17.54 5.03 6.87
CA LEU A 76 17.26 4.57 8.23
C LEU A 76 16.83 3.10 8.23
N VAL A 77 15.83 2.77 7.43
CA VAL A 77 15.28 1.41 7.34
C VAL A 77 16.34 0.42 6.84
N THR A 78 17.08 0.78 5.79
CA THR A 78 18.09 -0.08 5.17
C THR A 78 19.23 -0.36 6.13
N HIS A 79 19.72 0.67 6.84
CA HIS A 79 20.77 0.51 7.84
C HIS A 79 20.33 -0.43 8.97
N HIS A 80 19.12 -0.24 9.50
CA HIS A 80 18.56 -1.11 10.54
C HIS A 80 18.17 -2.52 10.04
N SER A 81 18.17 -2.74 8.72
CA SER A 81 17.98 -4.07 8.13
C SER A 81 19.23 -4.94 8.24
N VAL A 82 20.42 -4.32 8.18
CA VAL A 82 21.69 -5.03 8.36
C VAL A 82 22.20 -4.97 9.79
N MET A 83 22.02 -3.84 10.49
CA MET A 83 22.52 -3.66 11.85
C MET A 83 21.37 -3.37 12.82
N PRO A 84 20.96 -4.35 13.65
CA PRO A 84 19.83 -4.16 14.53
C PRO A 84 20.04 -3.10 15.64
N GLU A 85 21.26 -2.64 15.93
CA GLU A 85 21.59 -1.64 16.97
C GLU A 85 20.70 -1.68 18.23
N LEU A 86 19.65 -0.84 18.30
CA LEU A 86 18.72 -0.74 19.43
C LEU A 86 17.40 -1.52 19.23
N LEU A 87 17.21 -2.15 18.08
CA LEU A 87 16.09 -3.03 17.77
C LEU A 87 16.41 -4.47 18.20
N PRO A 88 15.43 -5.21 18.73
CA PRO A 88 15.62 -6.62 19.10
C PRO A 88 15.80 -7.55 17.89
N VAL A 89 15.41 -7.08 16.69
CA VAL A 89 15.48 -7.83 15.44
C VAL A 89 15.76 -6.86 14.29
N PRO A 90 16.59 -7.23 13.29
CA PRO A 90 16.80 -6.40 12.12
C PRO A 90 15.51 -6.18 11.34
N LEU A 91 15.36 -4.99 10.76
CA LEU A 91 14.22 -4.68 9.92
C LEU A 91 14.23 -5.56 8.67
N ARG A 92 13.12 -6.21 8.35
CA ARG A 92 12.93 -6.88 7.07
C ARG A 92 12.32 -5.90 6.10
N LEU A 93 13.14 -5.44 5.15
CA LEU A 93 12.68 -4.65 4.01
C LEU A 93 11.43 -5.32 3.44
N PRO A 94 10.30 -4.61 3.31
CA PRO A 94 9.12 -5.16 2.68
C PRO A 94 9.54 -5.58 1.27
N ARG A 95 9.61 -6.89 1.04
CA ARG A 95 9.57 -7.41 -0.32
C ARG A 95 8.28 -6.85 -0.84
N ALA A 96 8.36 -5.96 -1.84
CA ALA A 96 7.18 -5.40 -2.48
C ALA A 96 6.17 -6.55 -2.62
N PRO A 97 4.95 -6.43 -2.06
CA PRO A 97 3.96 -7.46 -2.29
C PRO A 97 3.93 -7.66 -3.80
N PRO A 98 3.92 -8.91 -4.32
CA PRO A 98 3.62 -9.10 -5.72
C PRO A 98 2.35 -8.29 -5.93
N ARG A 99 2.44 -7.24 -6.75
CA ARG A 99 1.29 -6.36 -7.01
C ARG A 99 0.13 -7.33 -7.25
N PRO A 100 -0.98 -7.28 -6.49
CA PRO A 100 -2.16 -8.02 -6.91
C PRO A 100 -2.35 -7.55 -8.35
N ARG A 101 -2.19 -8.50 -9.27
CA ARG A 101 -2.25 -8.26 -10.69
C ARG A 101 -3.67 -7.77 -10.91
N ALA A 102 -3.88 -6.46 -10.85
CA ALA A 102 -5.12 -5.78 -11.24
C ALA A 102 -5.22 -5.81 -12.76
N ASP A 103 -4.99 -7.00 -13.32
CA ASP A 103 -5.00 -7.34 -14.73
C ASP A 103 -5.40 -8.82 -14.84
N LEU A 104 -6.54 -9.11 -14.22
CA LEU A 104 -7.57 -9.95 -14.81
C LEU A 104 -8.88 -9.19 -14.61
N GLU A 105 -8.97 -7.99 -15.19
CA GLU A 105 -10.28 -7.55 -15.71
C GLU A 105 -10.54 -8.49 -16.90
N PRO A 106 -11.58 -9.35 -16.87
CA PRO A 106 -12.01 -10.02 -18.07
C PRO A 106 -12.37 -8.92 -19.06
N LEU A 107 -11.73 -8.95 -20.24
CA LEU A 107 -11.95 -8.03 -21.35
C LEU A 107 -13.35 -8.30 -21.98
N GLU A 108 -14.39 -8.26 -21.17
CA GLU A 108 -15.75 -8.64 -21.52
C GLU A 108 -16.66 -7.58 -20.91
N ARG A 109 -17.19 -6.68 -21.75
CA ARG A 109 -18.36 -5.77 -21.53
C ARG A 109 -18.13 -4.31 -21.91
N LEU A 110 -16.94 -3.92 -22.37
CA LEU A 110 -16.81 -2.83 -23.34
C LEU A 110 -17.21 -3.36 -24.74
N ALA A 111 -18.44 -3.86 -24.88
CA ALA A 111 -19.07 -3.95 -26.18
C ALA A 111 -19.80 -2.62 -26.40
N PRO A 112 -19.28 -1.67 -27.20
CA PRO A 112 -20.13 -0.63 -27.75
C PRO A 112 -21.23 -1.31 -28.61
N PRO A 113 -22.46 -0.76 -28.65
CA PRO A 113 -23.54 -1.35 -29.45
C PRO A 113 -23.11 -1.50 -30.92
N PRO A 114 -23.53 -2.56 -31.63
CA PRO A 114 -23.30 -2.63 -33.07
C PRO A 114 -23.92 -1.39 -33.72
N SER A 115 -23.09 -0.61 -34.42
CA SER A 115 -23.52 0.56 -35.18
C SER A 115 -24.61 0.15 -36.19
N PRO A 116 -25.59 1.02 -36.49
CA PRO A 116 -26.66 0.69 -37.42
C PRO A 116 -26.07 0.43 -38.81
N HIS A 117 -26.29 -0.77 -39.34
CA HIS A 117 -25.95 -1.10 -40.72
C HIS A 117 -26.80 -0.21 -41.66
N PRO A 118 -26.23 0.36 -42.74
CA PRO A 118 -27.02 1.09 -43.72
C PRO A 118 -28.04 0.16 -44.37
N THR A 119 -29.30 0.58 -44.36
CA THR A 119 -30.43 -0.07 -45.03
C THR A 119 -30.10 -0.30 -46.52
N PRO A 120 -30.42 -1.48 -47.10
CA PRO A 120 -30.35 -1.66 -48.54
C PRO A 120 -31.37 -0.74 -49.25
N PRO A 121 -31.06 -0.20 -50.44
CA PRO A 121 -31.96 0.68 -51.16
C PRO A 121 -33.23 -0.06 -51.62
N ALA A 122 -34.38 0.62 -51.49
CA ALA A 122 -35.68 0.12 -51.91
C ALA A 122 -35.71 -0.26 -53.41
N PRO A 123 -36.44 -1.32 -53.81
CA PRO A 123 -36.73 -1.57 -55.21
C PRO A 123 -37.68 -0.49 -55.77
N PRO A 124 -37.52 -0.09 -57.05
CA PRO A 124 -38.36 0.93 -57.66
C PRO A 124 -39.81 0.45 -57.80
N VAL A 125 -40.75 1.29 -57.37
CA VAL A 125 -42.17 1.17 -57.67
C VAL A 125 -42.37 1.30 -59.19
N ARG A 126 -42.55 0.17 -59.87
CA ARG A 126 -43.02 0.20 -61.26
C ARG A 126 -44.55 0.31 -61.23
N CYS A 127 -45.03 1.55 -61.31
CA CYS A 127 -46.39 1.83 -61.75
C CYS A 127 -46.61 1.14 -63.10
N ALA A 128 -47.32 0.03 -63.10
CA ALA A 128 -47.94 -0.54 -64.28
C ALA A 128 -49.39 -0.05 -64.29
N ASN A 129 -49.61 1.01 -65.09
CA ASN A 129 -50.92 1.41 -65.55
C ASN A 129 -51.37 0.38 -66.60
N ILE A 130 -52.50 -0.29 -66.40
CA ILE A 130 -53.43 -0.93 -67.36
C ILE A 130 -54.52 -1.52 -66.43
N LEU A 131 -55.79 -1.11 -66.44
CA LEU A 131 -56.70 -0.90 -67.57
C LEU A 131 -57.60 0.33 -67.33
#